data_AF-A0A2D7FJE3-F1
#
_entry.id   AF-A0A2D7FJE3-F1
#
_cell.length_a   1.000
_cell.length_b   1.000
_cell.length_c   1.000
_cell.angle_alpha   90.00
_cell.angle_beta   90.00
_cell.angle_gamma   90.00
#
_symmetry.space_group_name_H-M   'P 1'
#
loop_
_entity.id
_entity.type
_entity.pdbx_description
1 polymer ?
#
loop_
_entity_poly.entity_id
_entity_poly.type
_entity_poly.pdbx_seq_one_letter_code
_entity_poly.pdbx_strand_id
1 'polypeptide(L)'
;MILPDVFVGRDLDVSVKSDGQLVIGSITSRSITHGPLGIQHDPRGIEECLQNASPAPVSLQWFATWKCNYKCNYCWQETTRDSYRKVRNADVTPVEWIEAFSRIPVQEFYISGGEPTVLPGMLDIVNGIGQRVPIKMTSNLGKSFDVDQWIKEVDPNNLDCVTFSFHPTQQSWEEYSSKITRFADAFGGHKTGCELVMHPGQKHFEQGIRDMQKKLDLRTINIDVYHVQPAKFPPKPGEGTDRCPHQDTSLTMAPRATDKTDPVYCSAGVNRVNVDPLGDVYTCMSAIDRGKMFGQEALPHYRSTGNVFEGFSMSREPTLCWEKFRCSACDASIVQDSWTPHPYPYELPLPE
;
A
#
# COMPACT_ATOMS: atom_id res chain seq x y z
N MET A 1 44.73 -9.51 17.67
CA MET A 1 44.57 -10.60 16.68
C MET A 1 43.71 -10.02 15.58
N ILE A 2 44.29 -9.83 14.40
CA ILE A 2 43.68 -9.12 13.26
C ILE A 2 42.62 -10.06 12.67
N LEU A 3 41.34 -9.70 12.77
CA LEU A 3 40.29 -10.36 12.00
C LEU A 3 40.17 -9.63 10.65
N PRO A 4 40.37 -10.33 9.52
CA PRO A 4 40.32 -9.75 8.19
C PRO A 4 38.87 -9.63 7.70
N ASP A 5 38.72 -8.85 6.64
CA ASP A 5 37.52 -8.59 5.84
C ASP A 5 36.59 -7.46 6.32
N VAL A 6 37.17 -6.25 6.43
CA VAL A 6 36.44 -5.03 6.08
C VAL A 6 36.10 -5.12 4.59
N PHE A 7 34.88 -5.52 4.24
CA PHE A 7 34.38 -5.30 2.88
C PHE A 7 34.06 -3.81 2.73
N VAL A 8 35.04 -3.04 2.28
CA VAL A 8 34.82 -1.67 1.78
C VAL A 8 34.11 -1.81 0.42
N GLY A 9 32.82 -2.16 0.45
CA GLY A 9 31.91 -1.90 -0.66
C GLY A 9 31.73 -0.40 -0.75
N ARG A 10 31.98 0.20 -1.91
CA ARG A 10 32.26 1.65 -2.07
C ARG A 10 31.20 2.63 -1.56
N ASP A 11 30.03 2.18 -1.09
CA ASP A 11 28.86 3.03 -0.83
C ASP A 11 28.16 2.75 0.52
N LEU A 12 28.72 1.89 1.39
CA LEU A 12 28.27 1.68 2.79
C LEU A 12 29.48 1.39 3.67
N ASP A 13 29.54 1.99 4.86
CA ASP A 13 30.59 1.67 5.85
C ASP A 13 30.09 0.55 6.77
N VAL A 14 30.53 -0.67 6.52
CA VAL A 14 30.10 -1.85 7.28
C VAL A 14 31.23 -2.30 8.19
N SER A 15 31.01 -2.24 9.50
CA SER A 15 31.99 -2.70 10.50
C SER A 15 31.38 -3.69 11.48
N VAL A 16 32.17 -4.66 11.92
CA VAL A 16 31.79 -5.64 12.95
C VAL A 16 32.50 -5.27 14.25
N LYS A 17 31.72 -4.95 15.30
CA LYS A 17 32.25 -4.67 16.63
C LYS A 17 32.78 -5.95 17.29
N SER A 18 33.62 -5.79 18.31
CA SER A 18 34.23 -6.90 19.06
C SER A 18 33.23 -7.82 19.76
N ASP A 19 32.00 -7.37 19.95
CA ASP A 19 30.87 -8.12 20.52
C ASP A 19 30.00 -8.83 19.46
N GLY A 20 30.40 -8.77 18.19
CA GLY A 20 29.71 -9.41 17.07
C GLY A 20 28.58 -8.58 16.46
N GLN A 21 28.35 -7.34 16.92
CA GLN A 21 27.37 -6.44 16.31
C GLN A 21 27.84 -5.93 14.95
N LEU A 22 26.93 -5.90 13.98
CA LEU A 22 27.15 -5.24 12.69
C LEU A 22 26.72 -3.78 12.78
N VAL A 23 27.57 -2.86 12.33
CA VAL A 23 27.30 -1.43 12.20
C VAL A 23 27.32 -1.08 10.73
N ILE A 24 26.23 -0.52 10.21
CA ILE A 24 26.12 -0.08 8.81
C ILE A 24 25.98 1.45 8.78
N GLY A 25 26.96 2.16 8.25
CA GLY A 25 26.96 3.59 7.95
C GLY A 25 26.62 3.87 6.48
N SER A 26 25.92 4.98 6.22
CA SER A 26 25.54 5.41 4.87
C SER A 26 26.64 6.25 4.22
N ILE A 27 27.12 5.86 3.03
CA ILE A 27 27.92 6.73 2.15
C ILE A 27 27.20 6.83 0.81
N THR A 28 26.47 7.92 0.59
CA THR A 28 25.70 8.15 -0.64
C THR A 28 26.57 8.06 -1.90
N SER A 29 26.49 6.96 -2.65
CA SER A 29 27.09 6.82 -3.98
C SER A 29 26.42 5.70 -4.80
N ARG A 30 26.40 5.89 -6.12
CA ARG A 30 25.31 5.59 -7.07
C ARG A 30 25.41 4.26 -7.84
N SER A 31 26.10 3.22 -7.38
CA SER A 31 26.29 2.03 -8.24
C SER A 31 26.50 0.71 -7.52
N ILE A 32 25.42 0.06 -7.04
CA ILE A 32 25.51 -1.37 -6.64
C ILE A 32 24.27 -2.16 -7.09
N THR A 33 24.55 -3.34 -7.66
CA THR A 33 23.66 -4.45 -8.04
C THR A 33 23.39 -5.45 -6.89
N HIS A 34 23.67 -5.07 -5.65
CA HIS A 34 23.44 -5.85 -4.42
C HIS A 34 22.59 -4.97 -3.49
N GLY A 35 21.59 -5.55 -2.82
CA GLY A 35 20.71 -4.80 -1.92
C GLY A 35 21.48 -4.04 -0.83
N PRO A 36 20.95 -2.93 -0.30
CA PRO A 36 21.63 -2.00 0.63
C PRO A 36 22.03 -2.59 1.99
N LEU A 37 21.80 -3.88 2.22
CA LEU A 37 22.21 -4.61 3.43
C LEU A 37 23.28 -5.69 3.13
N GLY A 38 23.81 -5.73 1.90
CA GLY A 38 24.78 -6.76 1.47
C GLY A 38 24.21 -8.18 1.49
N ILE A 39 22.87 -8.33 1.46
CA ILE A 39 22.21 -9.63 1.55
C ILE A 39 22.45 -10.42 0.27
N GLN A 40 23.09 -11.58 0.40
CA GLN A 40 23.23 -12.53 -0.71
C GLN A 40 21.89 -13.22 -0.98
N HIS A 41 21.47 -13.23 -2.24
CA HIS A 41 20.27 -13.95 -2.65
C HIS A 41 20.54 -15.47 -2.64
N ASP A 42 19.75 -16.23 -1.90
CA ASP A 42 19.62 -17.70 -2.00
C ASP A 42 18.63 -18.04 -3.13
N PRO A 43 19.07 -18.66 -4.24
CA PRO A 43 18.22 -19.05 -5.36
C PRO A 43 17.05 -19.96 -4.98
N ARG A 44 17.21 -20.80 -3.94
CA ARG A 44 16.15 -21.72 -3.51
C ARG A 44 14.95 -20.98 -2.94
N GLY A 45 15.21 -19.94 -2.14
CA GLY A 45 14.14 -19.13 -1.57
C GLY A 45 13.43 -18.26 -2.63
N ILE A 46 14.16 -17.85 -3.67
CA ILE A 46 13.55 -17.20 -4.85
C ILE A 46 12.61 -18.17 -5.56
N GLU A 47 13.09 -19.37 -5.86
CA GLU A 47 12.31 -20.39 -6.57
C GLU A 47 11.05 -20.80 -5.78
N GLU A 48 11.18 -21.03 -4.47
CA GLU A 48 10.05 -21.35 -3.59
C GLU A 48 9.01 -20.23 -3.56
N CYS A 49 9.46 -18.97 -3.44
CA CYS A 49 8.56 -17.82 -3.47
C CYS A 49 7.82 -17.73 -4.82
N LEU A 50 8.51 -17.96 -5.94
CA LEU A 50 7.90 -17.97 -7.28
C LEU A 50 6.96 -19.16 -7.51
N GLN A 51 7.21 -20.31 -6.89
CA GLN A 51 6.29 -21.46 -6.96
C GLN A 51 4.99 -21.17 -6.17
N ASN A 52 5.12 -20.52 -5.02
CA ASN A 52 3.96 -20.13 -4.20
C ASN A 52 3.22 -18.93 -4.80
N ALA A 53 3.95 -18.01 -5.43
CA ALA A 53 3.42 -16.88 -6.15
C ALA A 53 2.97 -17.32 -7.54
N SER A 54 1.71 -17.74 -7.70
CA SER A 54 1.18 -18.02 -9.05
C SER A 54 1.48 -16.82 -9.97
N PRO A 55 2.31 -16.96 -11.02
CA PRO A 55 2.78 -15.84 -11.84
C PRO A 55 1.69 -15.26 -12.74
N ALA A 56 0.54 -15.93 -12.81
CA ALA A 56 -0.67 -15.40 -13.38
C ALA A 56 -1.89 -15.91 -12.60
N PRO A 57 -2.95 -15.10 -12.51
CA PRO A 57 -3.10 -13.76 -13.09
C PRO A 57 -2.83 -12.63 -12.06
N VAL A 58 -2.56 -11.40 -12.55
CA VAL A 58 -2.02 -10.29 -11.74
C VAL A 58 -3.09 -9.61 -10.87
N SER A 59 -2.79 -9.33 -9.60
CA SER A 59 -3.59 -8.43 -8.75
C SER A 59 -3.12 -6.98 -8.91
N LEU A 60 -3.99 -6.09 -9.39
CA LEU A 60 -3.68 -4.68 -9.60
C LEU A 60 -4.51 -3.81 -8.67
N GLN A 61 -3.85 -2.96 -7.88
CA GLN A 61 -4.50 -1.91 -7.10
C GLN A 61 -4.20 -0.54 -7.70
N TRP A 62 -5.23 0.20 -8.07
CA TRP A 62 -5.11 1.53 -8.63
C TRP A 62 -5.59 2.58 -7.62
N PHE A 63 -4.68 3.47 -7.25
CA PHE A 63 -5.01 4.68 -6.52
C PHE A 63 -5.44 5.75 -7.53
N ALA A 64 -6.74 5.85 -7.80
CA ALA A 64 -7.27 6.67 -8.88
C ALA A 64 -6.99 8.17 -8.71
N THR A 65 -6.92 8.62 -7.46
CA THR A 65 -6.65 10.01 -7.09
C THR A 65 -6.19 10.07 -5.64
N TRP A 66 -5.30 11.01 -5.30
CA TRP A 66 -4.97 11.32 -3.90
C TRP A 66 -5.89 12.39 -3.29
N LYS A 67 -6.78 12.96 -4.10
CA LYS A 67 -7.78 13.92 -3.64
C LYS A 67 -8.91 13.19 -2.93
N CYS A 68 -9.44 13.82 -1.90
CA CYS A 68 -10.59 13.34 -1.16
C CYS A 68 -11.46 14.53 -0.74
N ASN A 69 -12.78 14.33 -0.73
CA ASN A 69 -13.76 15.30 -0.26
C ASN A 69 -13.93 15.31 1.27
N TYR A 70 -13.33 14.36 2.00
CA TYR A 70 -13.31 14.28 3.46
C TYR A 70 -11.97 14.75 4.06
N LYS A 71 -11.95 15.07 5.36
CA LYS A 71 -10.73 15.47 6.11
C LYS A 71 -10.62 14.71 7.43
N CYS A 72 -10.64 13.39 7.35
CA CYS A 72 -10.59 12.51 8.52
C CYS A 72 -9.27 12.69 9.28
N ASN A 73 -9.32 12.97 10.58
CA ASN A 73 -8.15 13.24 11.42
C ASN A 73 -7.26 12.01 11.69
N TYR A 74 -7.77 10.81 11.45
CA TYR A 74 -7.04 9.53 11.55
C TYR A 74 -6.53 9.01 10.19
N CYS A 75 -6.81 9.71 9.09
CA CYS A 75 -6.39 9.27 7.78
C CYS A 75 -4.91 9.57 7.56
N TRP A 76 -4.12 8.53 7.27
CA TRP A 76 -2.69 8.65 7.00
C TRP A 76 -2.38 9.58 5.81
N GLN A 77 -3.24 9.61 4.79
CA GLN A 77 -3.11 10.55 3.65
C GLN A 77 -3.35 12.01 4.05
N GLU A 78 -4.20 12.25 5.05
CA GLU A 78 -4.40 13.62 5.57
C GLU A 78 -3.20 14.07 6.41
N THR A 79 -2.62 13.16 7.21
CA THR A 79 -1.37 13.42 7.95
C THR A 79 -0.22 13.83 7.03
N THR A 80 -0.21 13.30 5.79
CA THR A 80 0.81 13.56 4.77
C THR A 80 0.26 14.37 3.59
N ARG A 81 -0.81 15.16 3.79
CA ARG A 81 -1.56 15.82 2.72
C ARG A 81 -0.72 16.66 1.75
N ASP A 82 0.38 17.23 2.22
CA ASP A 82 1.27 18.05 1.40
C ASP A 82 2.00 17.20 0.34
N SER A 83 2.25 15.92 0.63
CA SER A 83 2.86 14.96 -0.28
C SER A 83 1.85 14.22 -1.17
N TYR A 84 0.57 14.18 -0.79
CA TYR A 84 -0.47 13.44 -1.52
C TYR A 84 -1.48 14.35 -2.21
N ARG A 85 -2.18 15.22 -1.48
CA ARG A 85 -3.31 16.01 -2.04
C ARG A 85 -2.89 17.05 -3.07
N LYS A 86 -1.63 17.46 -3.06
CA LYS A 86 -1.05 18.40 -4.03
C LYS A 86 -0.62 17.73 -5.33
N VAL A 87 -0.53 16.41 -5.35
CA VAL A 87 -0.19 15.64 -6.55
C VAL A 87 -1.34 15.77 -7.54
N ARG A 88 -0.98 16.09 -8.80
CA ARG A 88 -1.94 16.14 -9.89
C ARG A 88 -2.28 14.72 -10.33
N ASN A 89 -3.45 14.54 -10.91
CA ASN A 89 -3.75 13.32 -11.64
C ASN A 89 -3.13 13.43 -13.04
N ALA A 90 -2.92 12.29 -13.69
CA ALA A 90 -2.62 12.25 -15.10
C ALA A 90 -3.68 13.04 -15.89
N ASP A 91 -3.24 13.81 -16.87
CA ASP A 91 -4.13 14.56 -17.77
C ASP A 91 -4.57 13.67 -18.92
N VAL A 92 -5.41 12.69 -18.57
CA VAL A 92 -5.89 11.63 -19.47
C VAL A 92 -7.37 11.40 -19.25
N THR A 93 -8.03 10.94 -20.30
CA THR A 93 -9.46 10.62 -20.33
C THR A 93 -9.75 9.26 -19.70
N PRO A 94 -11.01 9.00 -19.29
CA PRO A 94 -11.46 7.67 -18.88
C PRO A 94 -11.13 6.57 -19.90
N VAL A 95 -11.27 6.86 -21.19
CA VAL A 95 -10.96 5.90 -22.27
C VAL A 95 -9.49 5.53 -22.28
N GLU A 96 -8.60 6.50 -22.13
CA GLU A 96 -7.15 6.25 -22.07
C GLU A 96 -6.76 5.40 -20.84
N TRP A 97 -7.41 5.60 -19.68
CA TRP A 97 -7.23 4.71 -18.53
C TRP A 97 -7.69 3.28 -18.84
N ILE A 98 -8.88 3.11 -19.41
CA ILE A 98 -9.42 1.80 -19.79
C ILE A 98 -8.47 1.09 -20.77
N GLU A 99 -8.01 1.80 -21.79
CA GLU A 99 -7.06 1.28 -22.77
C GLU A 99 -5.73 0.87 -22.14
N ALA A 100 -5.17 1.71 -21.26
CA ALA A 100 -3.92 1.41 -20.56
C ALA A 100 -4.04 0.13 -19.71
N PHE A 101 -5.10 0.02 -18.90
CA PHE A 101 -5.32 -1.14 -18.05
C PHE A 101 -5.70 -2.40 -18.85
N SER A 102 -6.35 -2.27 -20.00
CA SER A 102 -6.70 -3.41 -20.87
C SER A 102 -5.48 -4.19 -21.36
N ARG A 103 -4.30 -3.55 -21.40
CA ARG A 103 -3.04 -4.18 -21.82
C ARG A 103 -2.44 -5.08 -20.74
N ILE A 104 -2.96 -5.03 -19.51
CA ILE A 104 -2.45 -5.78 -18.36
C ILE A 104 -3.34 -7.01 -18.14
N PRO A 105 -2.78 -8.23 -18.04
CA PRO A 105 -3.54 -9.45 -17.77
C PRO A 105 -3.90 -9.58 -16.28
N VAL A 106 -4.82 -8.73 -15.83
CA VAL A 106 -5.29 -8.67 -14.44
C VAL A 106 -6.31 -9.77 -14.12
N GLN A 107 -6.16 -10.43 -12.96
CA GLN A 107 -7.20 -11.28 -12.35
C GLN A 107 -8.14 -10.45 -11.48
N GLU A 108 -7.55 -9.50 -10.76
CA GLU A 108 -8.22 -8.68 -9.78
C GLU A 108 -7.85 -7.23 -10.02
N PHE A 109 -8.87 -6.38 -10.03
CA PHE A 109 -8.69 -4.95 -10.19
C PHE A 109 -9.36 -4.24 -9.02
N TYR A 110 -8.54 -3.56 -8.22
CA TYR A 110 -8.98 -2.88 -7.02
C TYR A 110 -8.78 -1.36 -7.15
N ILE A 111 -9.85 -0.60 -7.03
CA ILE A 111 -9.82 0.87 -7.07
C ILE A 111 -9.85 1.43 -5.66
N SER A 112 -8.88 2.29 -5.34
CA SER A 112 -8.76 3.00 -4.07
C SER A 112 -8.19 4.41 -4.33
N GLY A 113 -7.68 5.08 -3.31
CA GLY A 113 -7.17 6.45 -3.41
C GLY A 113 -7.40 7.24 -2.14
N GLY A 114 -7.65 8.54 -2.32
CA GLY A 114 -8.37 9.35 -1.36
C GLY A 114 -9.87 9.06 -1.45
N GLU A 115 -10.53 9.58 -2.48
CA GLU A 115 -11.89 9.17 -2.83
C GLU A 115 -11.97 8.97 -4.36
N PRO A 116 -12.12 7.72 -4.85
CA PRO A 116 -12.15 7.44 -6.28
C PRO A 116 -13.18 8.28 -7.05
N THR A 117 -14.37 8.48 -6.48
CA THR A 117 -15.44 9.24 -7.16
C THR A 117 -15.19 10.74 -7.28
N VAL A 118 -14.11 11.26 -6.70
CA VAL A 118 -13.63 12.63 -6.98
C VAL A 118 -12.95 12.72 -8.35
N LEU A 119 -12.44 11.61 -8.89
CA LEU A 119 -11.92 11.56 -10.26
C LEU A 119 -13.09 11.60 -11.27
N PRO A 120 -13.16 12.60 -12.17
CA PRO A 120 -14.20 12.64 -13.21
C PRO A 120 -14.18 11.40 -14.10
N GLY A 121 -15.37 10.91 -14.48
CA GLY A 121 -15.52 9.75 -15.37
C GLY A 121 -15.35 8.39 -14.70
N MET A 122 -15.34 8.31 -13.36
CA MET A 122 -15.19 7.04 -12.63
C MET A 122 -16.22 5.97 -13.05
N LEU A 123 -17.46 6.35 -13.36
CA LEU A 123 -18.48 5.41 -13.84
C LEU A 123 -18.12 4.78 -15.19
N ASP A 124 -17.59 5.57 -16.12
CA ASP A 124 -17.11 5.08 -17.42
C ASP A 124 -15.97 4.09 -17.22
N ILE A 125 -15.04 4.39 -16.30
CA ILE A 125 -13.89 3.54 -16.00
C ILE A 125 -14.34 2.21 -15.38
N VAL A 126 -15.24 2.26 -14.39
CA VAL A 126 -15.81 1.05 -13.76
C VAL A 126 -16.52 0.18 -14.80
N ASN A 127 -17.33 0.76 -15.67
CA ASN A 127 -18.03 0.01 -16.70
C ASN A 127 -17.10 -0.50 -17.82
N GLY A 128 -16.06 0.25 -18.15
CA GLY A 128 -15.09 -0.13 -19.18
C GLY A 128 -14.20 -1.28 -18.74
N ILE A 129 -13.58 -1.17 -17.56
CA ILE A 129 -12.70 -2.21 -17.02
C ILE A 129 -13.52 -3.42 -16.53
N GLY A 130 -14.68 -3.17 -15.92
CA GLY A 130 -15.57 -4.18 -15.35
C GLY A 130 -16.05 -5.25 -16.32
N GLN A 131 -16.17 -4.93 -17.60
CA GLN A 131 -16.51 -5.89 -18.67
C GLN A 131 -15.47 -6.99 -18.86
N ARG A 132 -14.23 -6.74 -18.42
CA ARG A 132 -13.12 -7.71 -18.48
C ARG A 132 -12.85 -8.37 -17.13
N VAL A 133 -12.87 -7.58 -16.07
CA VAL A 133 -12.60 -8.01 -14.70
C VAL A 133 -13.52 -7.27 -13.75
N PRO A 134 -14.40 -7.96 -13.00
CA PRO A 134 -15.28 -7.30 -12.05
C PRO A 134 -14.49 -6.47 -11.01
N ILE A 135 -14.91 -5.23 -10.80
CA ILE A 135 -14.18 -4.25 -10.01
C ILE A 135 -14.39 -4.46 -8.51
N LYS A 136 -13.29 -4.53 -7.77
CA LYS A 136 -13.28 -4.25 -6.32
C LYS A 136 -13.05 -2.75 -6.14
N MET A 137 -13.75 -2.09 -5.23
CA MET A 137 -13.49 -0.67 -4.94
C MET A 137 -13.72 -0.33 -3.46
N THR A 138 -12.96 0.62 -2.92
CA THR A 138 -13.29 1.27 -1.64
C THR A 138 -13.64 2.73 -1.85
N SER A 139 -14.71 3.18 -1.19
CA SER A 139 -15.18 4.57 -1.24
C SER A 139 -15.68 5.02 0.13
N ASN A 140 -15.60 6.32 0.40
CA ASN A 140 -16.12 6.94 1.62
C ASN A 140 -17.64 7.19 1.60
N LEU A 141 -18.34 6.83 0.52
CA LEU A 141 -19.80 7.01 0.33
C LEU A 141 -20.30 8.45 0.58
N GLY A 142 -19.41 9.42 0.39
CA GLY A 142 -19.64 10.82 0.70
C GLY A 142 -20.36 11.57 -0.40
N LYS A 143 -19.99 12.85 -0.57
CA LYS A 143 -20.70 13.78 -1.46
C LYS A 143 -20.47 13.54 -2.95
N SER A 144 -19.36 12.92 -3.30
CA SER A 144 -19.02 12.60 -4.70
C SER A 144 -19.57 11.26 -5.17
N PHE A 145 -20.06 10.42 -4.24
CA PHE A 145 -20.68 9.15 -4.57
C PHE A 145 -22.20 9.32 -4.69
N ASP A 146 -22.68 9.49 -5.92
CA ASP A 146 -24.11 9.56 -6.22
C ASP A 146 -24.69 8.15 -6.43
N VAL A 147 -25.34 7.61 -5.38
CA VAL A 147 -25.92 6.26 -5.42
C VAL A 147 -26.97 6.12 -6.53
N ASP A 148 -27.75 7.17 -6.82
CA ASP A 148 -28.78 7.12 -7.86
C ASP A 148 -28.15 7.00 -9.26
N GLN A 149 -27.07 7.76 -9.48
CA GLN A 149 -26.32 7.67 -10.73
C GLN A 149 -25.67 6.30 -10.89
N TRP A 150 -25.06 5.76 -9.84
CA TRP A 150 -24.48 4.42 -9.84
C TRP A 150 -25.50 3.34 -10.21
N ILE A 151 -26.68 3.35 -9.56
CA ILE A 151 -27.76 2.38 -9.83
C ILE A 151 -28.23 2.46 -11.30
N LYS A 152 -28.27 3.68 -11.85
CA LYS A 152 -28.73 3.90 -13.23
C LYS A 152 -27.69 3.48 -14.27
N GLU A 153 -26.41 3.70 -14.00
CA GLU A 153 -25.36 3.68 -15.04
C GLU A 153 -24.40 2.51 -14.93
N VAL A 154 -24.25 1.87 -13.76
CA VAL A 154 -23.31 0.76 -13.56
C VAL A 154 -24.01 -0.60 -13.73
N ASP A 155 -23.48 -1.45 -14.60
CA ASP A 155 -23.91 -2.84 -14.67
C ASP A 155 -23.43 -3.60 -13.42
N PRO A 156 -24.32 -4.24 -12.62
CA PRO A 156 -23.92 -5.02 -11.46
C PRO A 156 -22.91 -6.15 -11.74
N ASN A 157 -22.82 -6.65 -12.97
CA ASN A 157 -21.83 -7.65 -13.38
C ASN A 157 -20.41 -7.07 -13.49
N ASN A 158 -20.29 -5.76 -13.67
CA ASN A 158 -19.01 -5.05 -13.73
C ASN A 158 -18.39 -4.86 -12.34
N LEU A 159 -19.09 -5.23 -11.26
CA LEU A 159 -18.63 -5.10 -9.89
C LEU A 159 -18.41 -6.46 -9.23
N ASP A 160 -17.26 -6.65 -8.58
CA ASP A 160 -17.06 -7.73 -7.61
C ASP A 160 -17.60 -7.29 -6.24
N CYS A 161 -17.09 -6.18 -5.71
CA CYS A 161 -17.52 -5.63 -4.44
C CYS A 161 -17.17 -4.14 -4.33
N VAL A 162 -18.06 -3.34 -3.76
CA VAL A 162 -17.74 -1.99 -3.29
C VAL A 162 -17.82 -1.97 -1.77
N THR A 163 -16.69 -1.67 -1.12
CA THR A 163 -16.60 -1.52 0.33
C THR A 163 -16.72 -0.05 0.69
N PHE A 164 -17.70 0.28 1.51
CA PHE A 164 -17.93 1.66 1.95
C PHE A 164 -17.33 1.90 3.33
N SER A 165 -16.49 2.92 3.45
CA SER A 165 -15.89 3.31 4.72
C SER A 165 -16.80 4.29 5.46
N PHE A 166 -17.26 3.93 6.66
CA PHE A 166 -18.02 4.82 7.52
C PHE A 166 -17.08 5.76 8.28
N HIS A 167 -17.28 7.07 8.10
CA HIS A 167 -16.52 8.11 8.77
C HIS A 167 -17.43 8.97 9.67
N PRO A 168 -17.60 8.62 10.96
CA PRO A 168 -18.53 9.32 11.86
C PRO A 168 -18.22 10.82 12.08
N THR A 169 -16.99 11.24 11.76
CA THR A 169 -16.58 12.66 11.84
C THR A 169 -16.98 13.48 10.61
N GLN A 170 -17.40 12.81 9.52
CA GLN A 170 -17.69 13.43 8.23
C GLN A 170 -19.13 13.19 7.77
N GLN A 171 -19.78 12.13 8.25
CA GLN A 171 -21.12 11.70 7.85
C GLN A 171 -21.89 11.13 9.03
N SER A 172 -23.20 11.38 9.11
CA SER A 172 -24.05 10.79 10.16
C SER A 172 -24.32 9.31 9.87
N TRP A 173 -24.68 8.56 10.91
CA TRP A 173 -25.06 7.16 10.78
C TRP A 173 -26.29 6.98 9.89
N GLU A 174 -27.29 7.87 10.02
CA GLU A 174 -28.54 7.81 9.26
C GLU A 174 -28.29 8.00 7.76
N GLU A 175 -27.45 8.98 7.40
CA GLU A 175 -27.11 9.22 6.00
C GLU A 175 -26.32 8.03 5.42
N TYR A 176 -25.31 7.55 6.15
CA TYR A 176 -24.48 6.43 5.72
C TYR A 176 -25.31 5.15 5.56
N SER A 177 -26.05 4.76 6.60
CA SER A 177 -26.87 3.55 6.61
C SER A 177 -27.97 3.57 5.55
N SER A 178 -28.55 4.75 5.27
CA SER A 178 -29.50 4.92 4.18
C SER A 178 -28.85 4.68 2.82
N LYS A 179 -27.71 5.32 2.54
CA LYS A 179 -27.00 5.17 1.25
C LYS A 179 -26.53 3.75 1.00
N ILE A 180 -25.90 3.11 1.98
CA ILE A 180 -25.40 1.73 1.82
C ILE A 180 -26.54 0.73 1.68
N THR A 181 -27.68 0.94 2.37
CA THR A 181 -28.89 0.12 2.17
C THR A 181 -29.38 0.23 0.74
N ARG A 182 -29.51 1.46 0.20
CA ARG A 182 -29.94 1.68 -1.19
C ARG A 182 -29.00 1.02 -2.21
N PHE A 183 -27.69 1.09 -1.97
CA PHE A 183 -26.72 0.43 -2.82
C PHE A 183 -26.84 -1.10 -2.72
N ALA A 184 -26.92 -1.66 -1.51
CA ALA A 184 -27.07 -3.09 -1.28
C ALA A 184 -28.40 -3.64 -1.85
N ASP A 185 -29.49 -2.88 -1.80
CA ASP A 185 -30.78 -3.27 -2.38
C ASP A 185 -30.70 -3.35 -3.91
N ALA A 186 -29.91 -2.48 -4.55
CA ALA A 186 -29.77 -2.44 -6.00
C ALA A 186 -28.72 -3.42 -6.56
N PHE A 187 -27.60 -3.59 -5.87
CA PHE A 187 -26.46 -4.40 -6.32
C PHE A 187 -26.33 -5.74 -5.59
N GLY A 188 -26.98 -5.90 -4.44
CA GLY A 188 -26.88 -7.05 -3.56
C GLY A 188 -25.84 -6.88 -2.44
N GLY A 189 -26.17 -7.37 -1.25
CA GLY A 189 -25.25 -7.39 -0.09
C GLY A 189 -23.94 -8.13 -0.36
N HIS A 190 -23.98 -9.21 -1.14
CA HIS A 190 -22.79 -9.95 -1.56
C HIS A 190 -21.82 -9.16 -2.44
N LYS A 191 -22.20 -7.98 -2.94
CA LYS A 191 -21.34 -7.01 -3.66
C LYS A 191 -21.08 -5.73 -2.85
N THR A 192 -21.49 -5.71 -1.58
CA THR A 192 -21.42 -4.54 -0.72
C THR A 192 -20.66 -4.86 0.56
N GLY A 193 -19.64 -4.05 0.86
CA GLY A 193 -18.85 -4.13 2.09
C GLY A 193 -19.02 -2.89 2.96
N CYS A 194 -18.67 -3.02 4.23
CA CYS A 194 -18.61 -1.91 5.17
C CYS A 194 -17.27 -1.92 5.92
N GLU A 195 -16.65 -0.76 6.06
CA GLU A 195 -15.40 -0.59 6.80
C GLU A 195 -15.55 0.52 7.83
N LEU A 196 -14.98 0.34 9.01
CA LEU A 196 -14.85 1.35 10.05
C LEU A 196 -13.47 1.28 10.68
N VAL A 197 -12.69 2.35 10.53
CA VAL A 197 -11.55 2.62 11.42
C VAL A 197 -12.10 3.20 12.71
N MET A 198 -12.20 2.38 13.75
CA MET A 198 -12.82 2.71 15.02
C MET A 198 -11.88 3.56 15.88
N HIS A 199 -12.09 4.88 15.85
CA HIS A 199 -11.40 5.85 16.69
C HIS A 199 -11.98 5.87 18.13
N PRO A 200 -11.21 6.27 19.17
CA PRO A 200 -11.73 6.42 20.53
C PRO A 200 -13.09 7.13 20.60
N GLY A 201 -14.03 6.52 21.33
CA GLY A 201 -15.40 7.01 21.51
C GLY A 201 -16.43 6.46 20.49
N GLN A 202 -15.99 5.75 19.45
CA GLN A 202 -16.88 5.29 18.37
C GLN A 202 -17.39 3.84 18.51
N LYS A 203 -17.07 3.17 19.62
CA LYS A 203 -17.47 1.77 19.86
C LYS A 203 -18.98 1.52 19.76
N HIS A 204 -19.80 2.52 20.04
CA HIS A 204 -21.25 2.42 19.98
C HIS A 204 -21.79 2.16 18.56
N PHE A 205 -21.02 2.41 17.49
CA PHE A 205 -21.41 2.07 16.12
C PHE A 205 -21.21 0.60 15.75
N GLU A 206 -20.39 -0.14 16.51
CA GLU A 206 -20.04 -1.52 16.18
C GLU A 206 -21.28 -2.41 16.04
N GLN A 207 -22.21 -2.33 17.00
CA GLN A 207 -23.44 -3.11 16.96
C GLN A 207 -24.29 -2.75 15.75
N GLY A 208 -24.43 -1.45 15.45
CA GLY A 208 -25.19 -0.98 14.29
C GLY A 208 -24.63 -1.51 12.97
N ILE A 209 -23.30 -1.54 12.81
CA ILE A 209 -22.64 -2.12 11.63
C ILE A 209 -22.89 -3.63 11.52
N ARG A 210 -22.78 -4.36 12.63
CA ARG A 210 -23.03 -5.81 12.66
C ARG A 210 -24.49 -6.16 12.38
N ASP A 211 -25.43 -5.35 12.87
CA ASP A 211 -26.85 -5.53 12.60
C ASP A 211 -27.17 -5.23 11.13
N MET A 212 -26.57 -4.18 10.58
CA MET A 212 -26.66 -3.84 9.16
C MET A 212 -26.08 -4.95 8.27
N GLN A 213 -24.93 -5.54 8.66
CA GLN A 213 -24.35 -6.68 7.95
C GLN A 213 -25.35 -7.83 7.83
N LYS A 214 -25.95 -8.25 8.95
CA LYS A 214 -26.92 -9.35 8.98
C LYS A 214 -28.18 -9.02 8.19
N LYS A 215 -28.67 -7.78 8.30
CA LYS A 215 -29.89 -7.34 7.65
C LYS A 215 -29.75 -7.31 6.12
N LEU A 216 -28.62 -6.82 5.62
CA LEU A 216 -28.37 -6.62 4.20
C LEU A 216 -27.56 -7.75 3.55
N ASP A 217 -27.12 -8.73 4.33
CA ASP A 217 -26.21 -9.80 3.89
C ASP A 217 -24.92 -9.26 3.26
N LEU A 218 -24.28 -8.28 3.94
CA LEU A 218 -23.07 -7.63 3.42
C LEU A 218 -21.89 -8.61 3.35
N ARG A 219 -21.20 -8.62 2.20
CA ARG A 219 -20.07 -9.52 1.91
C ARG A 219 -18.96 -9.42 2.94
N THR A 220 -18.61 -8.19 3.33
CA THR A 220 -17.48 -7.93 4.23
C THR A 220 -17.84 -6.86 5.26
N ILE A 221 -17.38 -7.09 6.50
CA ILE A 221 -17.26 -6.03 7.51
C ILE A 221 -15.84 -5.99 8.04
N ASN A 222 -15.20 -4.83 7.95
CA ASN A 222 -13.88 -4.59 8.52
C ASN A 222 -14.02 -3.52 9.61
N ILE A 223 -13.78 -3.89 10.86
CA ILE A 223 -13.81 -2.94 11.99
C ILE A 223 -12.43 -2.94 12.61
N ASP A 224 -11.59 -2.02 12.15
CA ASP A 224 -10.21 -1.90 12.58
C ASP A 224 -10.12 -0.92 13.73
N VAL A 225 -9.64 -1.38 14.89
CA VAL A 225 -9.40 -0.49 16.02
C VAL A 225 -8.28 0.46 15.64
N TYR A 226 -8.52 1.77 15.76
CA TYR A 226 -7.45 2.75 15.56
C TYR A 226 -6.42 2.57 16.67
N HIS A 227 -5.33 1.90 16.34
CA HIS A 227 -4.16 1.86 17.20
C HIS A 227 -3.44 3.19 17.04
N VAL A 228 -3.55 4.04 18.07
CA VAL A 228 -2.55 5.09 18.28
C VAL A 228 -1.24 4.36 18.54
N GLN A 229 -0.45 4.09 17.49
CA GLN A 229 0.96 3.92 17.76
C GLN A 229 1.40 5.22 18.45
N PRO A 230 2.09 5.16 19.59
CA PRO A 230 2.70 6.34 20.18
C PRO A 230 3.89 6.74 19.30
N ALA A 231 3.64 7.07 18.03
CA ALA A 231 4.57 7.81 17.23
C ALA A 231 4.66 9.17 17.92
N LYS A 232 5.74 9.34 18.69
CA LYS A 232 6.31 10.66 18.95
C LYS A 232 6.63 11.26 17.59
N PHE A 233 5.63 11.84 16.93
CA PHE A 233 5.90 12.70 15.80
C PHE A 233 6.85 13.79 16.30
N PRO A 234 7.99 14.03 15.62
CA PRO A 234 8.83 15.16 15.98
C PRO A 234 7.97 16.43 15.95
N PRO A 235 8.16 17.35 16.91
CA PRO A 235 7.39 18.59 16.97
C PRO A 235 7.50 19.35 15.65
N LYS A 236 6.44 20.09 15.32
CA LYS A 236 6.32 20.89 14.09
C LYS A 236 7.59 21.74 13.88
N PRO A 237 8.16 21.80 12.66
CA PRO A 237 9.27 22.70 12.38
C PRO A 237 8.75 24.14 12.44
N GLY A 238 9.21 24.89 13.44
CA GLY A 238 8.74 26.25 13.70
C GLY A 238 9.51 27.04 14.75
N GLU A 239 10.47 26.46 15.46
CA GLU A 239 11.34 27.19 16.38
C GLU A 239 12.77 26.66 16.26
N GLY A 240 13.70 27.54 15.85
CA GLY A 240 15.14 27.29 15.87
C GLY A 240 15.73 26.83 14.53
N THR A 241 16.33 27.77 13.80
CA THR A 241 17.36 27.45 12.81
C THR A 241 18.65 27.08 13.56
N ASP A 242 18.78 25.84 14.00
CA ASP A 242 20.07 25.31 14.41
C ASP A 242 20.44 24.12 13.53
N ARG A 243 21.70 24.15 13.09
CA ARG A 243 22.32 23.20 12.17
C ARG A 243 21.91 21.78 12.56
N CYS A 244 21.43 21.01 11.59
CA CYS A 244 21.21 19.57 11.75
C CYS A 244 22.52 18.98 12.32
N PRO A 245 22.56 18.55 13.60
CA PRO A 245 23.72 17.84 14.10
C PRO A 245 23.82 16.58 13.25
N HIS A 246 25.02 16.19 12.82
CA HIS A 246 25.23 14.91 12.17
C HIS A 246 24.55 13.82 13.01
N GLN A 247 23.36 13.38 12.57
CA GLN A 247 22.69 12.25 13.18
C GLN A 247 23.52 11.05 12.76
N ASP A 248 24.05 10.34 13.75
CA ASP A 248 24.60 9.02 13.54
C ASP A 248 23.46 8.14 13.02
N THR A 249 23.40 7.92 11.71
CA THR A 249 22.42 7.05 11.06
C THR A 249 22.86 5.59 11.09
N SER A 250 23.90 5.25 11.86
CA SER A 250 24.39 3.88 11.90
C SER A 250 23.38 2.95 12.57
N LEU A 251 23.00 1.90 11.85
CA LEU A 251 22.14 0.86 12.40
C LEU A 251 23.05 -0.19 13.05
N THR A 252 22.89 -0.38 14.36
CA THR A 252 23.54 -1.45 15.10
C THR A 252 22.62 -2.66 15.14
N MET A 253 23.06 -3.78 14.57
CA MET A 253 22.28 -5.02 14.51
C MET A 253 22.77 -6.03 15.55
N ALA A 254 21.85 -6.55 16.35
CA ALA A 254 22.16 -7.60 17.32
C ALA A 254 22.22 -8.98 16.65
N PRO A 255 22.93 -9.95 17.25
CA PRO A 255 22.86 -11.35 16.83
C PRO A 255 21.42 -11.90 16.93
N ARG A 256 21.06 -12.74 15.96
CA ARG A 256 19.71 -13.32 15.78
C ARG A 256 19.14 -13.96 17.05
N ALA A 257 17.97 -13.49 17.50
CA ALA A 257 17.20 -14.09 18.60
C ALA A 257 15.96 -14.90 18.14
N THR A 258 15.29 -14.52 17.05
CA THR A 258 14.08 -15.19 16.52
C THR A 258 13.97 -15.08 14.98
N ASP A 259 13.05 -15.83 14.36
CA ASP A 259 12.76 -15.85 12.91
C ASP A 259 11.69 -14.81 12.47
N LYS A 260 10.98 -14.21 13.43
CA LYS A 260 9.85 -13.29 13.15
C LYS A 260 10.27 -12.01 12.41
N THR A 261 11.54 -11.61 12.53
CA THR A 261 12.12 -10.42 11.91
C THR A 261 12.90 -10.72 10.63
N ASP A 262 12.98 -11.99 10.20
CA ASP A 262 13.76 -12.37 9.01
C ASP A 262 13.19 -11.64 7.77
N PRO A 263 14.04 -11.12 6.87
CA PRO A 263 13.59 -10.69 5.56
C PRO A 263 12.84 -11.82 4.85
N VAL A 264 11.99 -11.46 3.89
CA VAL A 264 11.29 -12.43 3.05
C VAL A 264 11.50 -12.10 1.58
N TYR A 265 11.56 -13.14 0.77
CA TYR A 265 11.24 -13.01 -0.64
C TYR A 265 9.73 -12.76 -0.75
N CYS A 266 9.40 -11.60 -1.29
CA CYS A 266 8.04 -11.12 -1.46
C CYS A 266 7.70 -11.07 -2.95
N SER A 267 6.56 -11.67 -3.32
CA SER A 267 6.09 -11.70 -4.71
C SER A 267 5.53 -10.37 -5.24
N ALA A 268 5.51 -9.33 -4.41
CA ALA A 268 5.20 -7.96 -4.85
C ALA A 268 6.07 -7.57 -6.06
N GLY A 269 5.42 -7.10 -7.12
CA GLY A 269 6.01 -6.85 -8.43
C GLY A 269 5.93 -8.02 -9.41
N VAL A 270 5.79 -9.26 -8.94
CA VAL A 270 5.68 -10.48 -9.79
C VAL A 270 4.22 -10.77 -10.12
N ASN A 271 3.39 -10.93 -9.09
CA ASN A 271 1.96 -11.26 -9.23
C ASN A 271 1.03 -10.13 -8.72
N ARG A 272 1.62 -9.05 -8.19
CA ARG A 272 0.90 -7.88 -7.69
C ARG A 272 1.61 -6.59 -8.09
N VAL A 273 0.83 -5.60 -8.49
CA VAL A 273 1.31 -4.22 -8.71
C VAL A 273 0.33 -3.20 -8.18
N ASN A 274 0.84 -2.01 -7.88
CA ASN A 274 0.07 -0.84 -7.53
C ASN A 274 0.29 0.25 -8.60
N VAL A 275 -0.75 1.00 -8.94
CA VAL A 275 -0.68 2.11 -9.90
C VAL A 275 -1.13 3.38 -9.22
N ASP A 276 -0.38 4.46 -9.37
CA ASP A 276 -0.72 5.75 -8.78
C ASP A 276 -1.53 6.64 -9.76
N PRO A 277 -2.00 7.83 -9.34
CA PRO A 277 -2.80 8.72 -10.20
C PRO A 277 -2.08 9.29 -11.41
N LEU A 278 -0.74 9.21 -11.49
CA LEU A 278 0.05 9.60 -12.65
C LEU A 278 0.26 8.42 -13.62
N GLY A 279 -0.17 7.21 -13.23
CA GLY A 279 0.01 5.99 -14.01
C GLY A 279 1.30 5.25 -13.68
N ASP A 280 2.08 5.72 -12.71
CA ASP A 280 3.34 5.08 -12.32
C ASP A 280 3.04 3.77 -11.60
N VAL A 281 3.74 2.71 -12.02
CA VAL A 281 3.58 1.34 -11.51
C VAL A 281 4.61 1.07 -10.43
N TYR A 282 4.18 0.48 -9.32
CA TYR A 282 4.99 0.15 -8.15
C TYR A 282 4.73 -1.29 -7.71
N THR A 283 5.72 -1.92 -7.06
CA THR A 283 5.65 -3.32 -6.62
C THR A 283 4.65 -3.52 -5.47
N CYS A 284 4.59 -2.59 -4.52
CA CYS A 284 3.71 -2.62 -3.36
C CYS A 284 3.25 -1.21 -2.95
N MET A 285 2.29 -1.12 -2.05
CA MET A 285 1.85 0.19 -1.53
C MET A 285 3.00 0.95 -0.81
N SER A 286 3.84 0.25 -0.05
CA SER A 286 5.02 0.87 0.57
C SER A 286 5.99 1.49 -0.45
N ALA A 287 6.08 0.92 -1.66
CA ALA A 287 6.89 1.47 -2.73
C ALA A 287 6.36 2.81 -3.24
N ILE A 288 5.03 3.01 -3.29
CA ILE A 288 4.44 4.33 -3.60
C ILE A 288 4.87 5.35 -2.54
N ASP A 289 4.68 5.03 -1.26
CA ASP A 289 4.94 5.96 -0.16
C ASP A 289 6.43 6.31 -0.06
N ARG A 290 7.29 5.30 -0.07
CA ARG A 290 8.75 5.48 0.05
C ARG A 290 9.36 6.04 -1.23
N GLY A 291 8.85 5.66 -2.40
CA GLY A 291 9.25 6.23 -3.68
C GLY A 291 9.02 7.74 -3.71
N LYS A 292 7.87 8.22 -3.22
CA LYS A 292 7.59 9.66 -3.10
C LYS A 292 8.42 10.36 -2.02
N MET A 293 8.62 9.70 -0.88
CA MET A 293 9.37 10.29 0.24
C MET A 293 10.85 10.48 -0.07
N PHE A 294 11.47 9.49 -0.73
CA PHE A 294 12.92 9.47 -0.96
C PHE A 294 13.31 9.82 -2.41
N GLY A 295 12.37 9.81 -3.36
CA GLY A 295 12.63 10.20 -4.75
C GLY A 295 13.75 9.39 -5.38
N GLN A 296 14.78 10.06 -5.91
CA GLN A 296 15.94 9.40 -6.50
C GLN A 296 16.77 8.59 -5.49
N GLU A 297 16.68 8.91 -4.20
CA GLU A 297 17.35 8.19 -3.12
C GLU A 297 16.53 7.00 -2.61
N ALA A 298 15.33 6.78 -3.17
CA ALA A 298 14.56 5.57 -2.88
C ALA A 298 15.33 4.34 -3.34
N LEU A 299 15.24 3.28 -2.52
CA LEU A 299 15.82 1.99 -2.85
C LEU A 299 15.22 1.42 -4.12
N PRO A 300 15.97 0.59 -4.88
CA PRO A 300 15.53 0.12 -6.20
C PRO A 300 14.12 -0.47 -6.22
N HIS A 301 13.73 -1.26 -5.21
CA HIS A 301 12.41 -1.88 -5.12
C HIS A 301 11.27 -0.94 -4.69
N TYR A 302 11.59 0.29 -4.27
CA TYR A 302 10.63 1.37 -3.99
C TYR A 302 10.47 2.34 -5.16
N ARG A 303 11.24 2.17 -6.24
CA ARG A 303 11.07 2.99 -7.44
C ARG A 303 9.93 2.43 -8.29
N SER A 304 9.39 3.31 -9.12
CA SER A 304 8.45 2.88 -10.16
C SER A 304 9.13 1.93 -11.14
N THR A 305 8.41 0.91 -11.59
CA THR A 305 8.85 -0.05 -12.62
C THR A 305 8.46 0.37 -14.04
N GLY A 306 7.92 1.59 -14.19
CA GLY A 306 7.45 2.18 -15.44
C GLY A 306 6.06 2.78 -15.28
N ASN A 307 5.43 3.15 -16.40
CA ASN A 307 4.14 3.83 -16.40
C ASN A 307 3.15 3.09 -17.30
N VAL A 308 1.87 3.02 -16.93
CA VAL A 308 0.86 2.29 -17.71
C VAL A 308 0.61 2.87 -19.11
N PHE A 309 0.93 4.16 -19.31
CA PHE A 309 0.79 4.84 -20.61
C PHE A 309 2.05 4.72 -21.47
N GLU A 310 3.23 4.70 -20.86
CA GLU A 310 4.53 4.72 -21.56
C GLU A 310 5.17 3.33 -21.70
N GLY A 311 4.75 2.38 -20.87
CA GLY A 311 5.31 1.03 -20.75
C GLY A 311 5.91 0.78 -19.37
N PHE A 312 5.73 -0.44 -18.87
CA PHE A 312 6.31 -0.91 -17.61
C PHE A 312 6.64 -2.40 -17.72
N SER A 313 7.43 -2.91 -16.77
CA SER A 313 7.74 -4.33 -16.68
C SER A 313 7.33 -4.89 -15.32
N MET A 314 6.72 -6.07 -15.33
CA MET A 314 6.57 -6.90 -14.12
C MET A 314 7.94 -7.42 -13.70
N SER A 315 8.15 -7.55 -12.39
CA SER A 315 9.35 -8.18 -11.85
C SER A 315 9.38 -9.66 -12.22
N ARG A 316 10.55 -10.16 -12.63
CA ARG A 316 10.78 -11.59 -12.90
C ARG A 316 11.19 -12.36 -11.65
N GLU A 317 11.66 -11.65 -10.64
CA GLU A 317 12.14 -12.19 -9.38
C GLU A 317 11.40 -11.51 -8.21
N PRO A 318 11.21 -12.22 -7.09
CA PRO A 318 10.61 -11.65 -5.91
C PRO A 318 11.50 -10.57 -5.30
N THR A 319 10.86 -9.57 -4.70
CA THR A 319 11.55 -8.51 -3.96
C THR A 319 12.02 -9.05 -2.62
N LEU A 320 13.29 -8.90 -2.27
CA LEU A 320 13.77 -9.15 -0.91
C LEU A 320 13.28 -8.02 0.02
N CYS A 321 12.22 -8.29 0.77
CA CYS A 321 11.59 -7.35 1.69
C CYS A 321 12.08 -7.60 3.12
N TRP A 322 12.78 -6.63 3.71
CA TRP A 322 13.20 -6.65 5.12
C TRP A 322 12.26 -5.86 6.05
N GLU A 323 11.13 -5.39 5.54
CA GLU A 323 10.19 -4.53 6.28
C GLU A 323 8.90 -5.25 6.65
N LYS A 324 8.77 -6.55 6.32
CA LYS A 324 7.51 -7.31 6.44
C LYS A 324 6.84 -7.16 7.81
N PHE A 325 7.65 -7.08 8.87
CA PHE A 325 7.22 -7.05 10.26
C PHE A 325 6.84 -5.65 10.78
N ARG A 326 7.19 -4.58 10.04
CA ARG A 326 6.97 -3.18 10.46
C ARG A 326 6.33 -2.30 9.40
N CYS A 327 6.13 -2.80 8.19
CA CYS A 327 5.54 -2.04 7.10
C CYS A 327 4.04 -1.83 7.33
N SER A 328 3.66 -0.62 7.72
CA SER A 328 2.25 -0.22 7.90
C SER A 328 1.44 -0.20 6.59
N ALA A 329 2.12 -0.16 5.45
CA ALA A 329 1.56 -0.16 4.10
C ALA A 329 1.84 -1.48 3.38
N CYS A 330 1.85 -2.60 4.13
CA CYS A 330 2.11 -3.92 3.57
C CYS A 330 0.86 -4.48 2.91
N ASP A 331 1.00 -4.95 1.68
CA ASP A 331 -0.04 -5.69 0.97
C ASP A 331 -0.16 -7.15 1.43
N ALA A 332 0.10 -7.41 2.72
CA ALA A 332 0.32 -8.74 3.28
C ALA A 332 -0.82 -9.70 2.94
N SER A 333 -2.07 -9.24 3.00
CA SER A 333 -3.25 -10.06 2.67
C SER A 333 -3.23 -10.69 1.28
N ILE A 334 -2.39 -10.19 0.37
CA ILE A 334 -2.30 -10.66 -1.02
C ILE A 334 -1.00 -11.41 -1.29
N VAL A 335 0.11 -11.02 -0.65
CA VAL A 335 1.44 -11.59 -0.95
C VAL A 335 1.99 -12.48 0.14
N GLN A 336 1.46 -12.46 1.37
CA GLN A 336 2.06 -13.17 2.51
C GLN A 336 2.11 -14.68 2.32
N ASP A 337 1.12 -15.27 1.63
CA ASP A 337 1.06 -16.71 1.39
C ASP A 337 2.19 -17.20 0.47
N SER A 338 2.82 -16.27 -0.26
CA SER A 338 3.99 -16.55 -1.09
C SER A 338 5.32 -16.21 -0.43
N TRP A 339 5.32 -15.69 0.80
CA TRP A 339 6.54 -15.26 1.44
C TRP A 339 7.43 -16.45 1.80
N THR A 340 8.65 -16.41 1.29
CA THR A 340 9.69 -17.35 1.69
C THR A 340 10.72 -16.63 2.56
N PRO A 341 10.95 -17.05 3.81
CA PRO A 341 11.95 -16.45 4.68
C PRO A 341 13.36 -16.49 4.06
N HIS A 342 14.09 -15.39 4.20
CA HIS A 342 15.52 -15.34 3.91
C HIS A 342 16.28 -15.53 5.23
N PRO A 343 17.19 -16.52 5.33
CA PRO A 343 17.97 -16.76 6.55
C PRO A 343 19.04 -15.67 6.71
N TYR A 344 18.66 -14.54 7.29
CA TYR A 344 19.55 -13.44 7.58
C TYR A 344 20.21 -13.62 8.97
N PRO A 345 21.54 -13.50 9.10
CA PRO A 345 22.24 -13.85 10.34
C PRO A 345 22.11 -12.81 11.48
N TYR A 346 21.52 -11.64 11.19
CA TYR A 346 21.40 -10.53 12.14
C TYR A 346 19.93 -10.15 12.38
N GLU A 347 19.62 -9.69 13.59
CA GLU A 347 18.29 -9.18 13.91
C GLU A 347 18.11 -7.77 13.34
N LEU A 348 17.07 -7.61 12.51
CA LEU A 348 16.71 -6.30 11.96
C LEU A 348 16.18 -5.39 13.07
N PRO A 349 16.62 -4.12 13.12
CA PRO A 349 16.20 -3.21 14.17
C PRO A 349 14.69 -3.02 14.11
N LEU A 350 14.01 -3.33 15.22
CA LEU A 350 12.65 -2.90 15.45
C LEU A 350 12.68 -1.37 15.62
N PRO A 351 11.82 -0.60 14.95
CA PRO A 351 11.71 0.83 15.23
C PRO A 351 11.26 1.00 16.69
N GLU A 352 11.95 1.87 17.44
CA GLU A 352 11.52 2.30 18.78
C GLU A 352 10.21 3.10 18.75
#